data_AF-A0A7Y1W021-F1
#
_entry.id   AF-A0A7Y1W021-F1
#
_cell.length_a   1.000
_cell.length_b   1.000
_cell.length_c   1.000
_cell.angle_alpha   90.00
_cell.angle_beta   90.00
_cell.angle_gamma   90.00
#
_symmetry.space_group_name_H-M   'P 1'
#
loop_
_entity.id
_entity.type
_entity.pdbx_description
1 polymer ?
#
loop_
_entity_poly.entity_id
_entity_poly.type
_entity_poly.pdbx_seq_one_letter_code
_entity_poly.pdbx_strand_id
1 'polypeptide(L)'
;MKACIPFPMALLCSASLWANNVQISNVLLINQDVVNNTYQVKFDISWENSWRSSTLESNYDAVWIFIKYRAVDNPNWSHGNLRTTGFVAPTAGTISVPLESGVIGYGAFLHRNANGIGNVNFTNIQL
;
A
#
# COMPACT_ATOMS: atom_id res chain seq x y z
N MET A 1 2.57 57.56 -14.64
CA MET A 1 2.04 56.25 -15.09
C MET A 1 2.43 55.24 -14.01
N LYS A 2 1.50 54.81 -13.16
CA LYS A 2 1.76 53.85 -12.07
C LYS A 2 1.28 52.48 -12.54
N ALA A 3 2.19 51.52 -12.63
CA ALA A 3 1.88 50.15 -12.99
C ALA A 3 1.36 49.40 -11.74
N CYS A 4 0.14 48.86 -11.82
CA CYS A 4 -0.37 47.91 -10.84
C CYS A 4 0.08 46.49 -11.25
N ILE A 5 0.94 45.88 -10.45
CA ILE A 5 1.36 44.48 -10.62
C ILE A 5 0.33 43.61 -9.88
N PRO A 6 -0.39 42.67 -10.55
CA PRO A 6 -1.32 41.79 -9.85
C PRO A 6 -0.53 40.72 -9.08
N PHE A 7 -0.78 40.66 -7.77
CA PHE A 7 -0.29 39.61 -6.88
C PHE A 7 -0.94 38.27 -7.28
N PRO A 8 -0.19 37.20 -7.60
CA PRO A 8 -0.79 35.96 -8.03
C PRO A 8 -1.44 35.30 -6.82
N MET A 9 -2.78 35.27 -6.80
CA MET A 9 -3.55 34.48 -5.84
C MET A 9 -3.29 33.00 -6.15
N ALA A 10 -2.40 32.37 -5.38
CA ALA A 10 -2.13 30.94 -5.48
C ALA A 10 -3.40 30.17 -5.07
N LEU A 11 -4.11 29.64 -6.07
CA LEU A 11 -5.26 28.77 -5.87
C LEU A 11 -4.74 27.44 -5.30
N LEU A 12 -4.90 27.24 -3.99
CA LEU A 12 -4.70 25.95 -3.33
C LEU A 12 -5.78 24.97 -3.82
N CYS A 13 -5.50 24.27 -4.92
CA CYS A 13 -6.30 23.14 -5.36
C CYS A 13 -6.28 22.08 -4.26
N SER A 14 -7.34 22.03 -3.46
CA SER A 14 -7.59 20.99 -2.48
C SER A 14 -7.98 19.72 -3.24
N ALA A 15 -7.00 18.95 -3.71
CA ALA A 15 -7.27 17.64 -4.26
C ALA A 15 -7.88 16.79 -3.13
N SER A 16 -9.18 16.50 -3.22
CA SER A 16 -9.83 15.57 -2.32
C SER A 16 -9.21 14.20 -2.57
N LEU A 17 -8.31 13.77 -1.66
CA LEU A 17 -7.85 12.40 -1.64
C LEU A 17 -9.06 11.53 -1.29
N TRP A 18 -9.56 10.78 -2.27
CA TRP A 18 -10.77 9.99 -2.08
C TRP A 18 -10.54 8.85 -1.10
N ALA A 19 -9.38 8.18 -1.09
CA ALA A 19 -9.10 7.13 -0.13
C ALA A 19 -8.88 7.67 1.30
N ASN A 20 -9.68 7.23 2.26
CA ASN A 20 -9.59 7.63 3.67
C ASN A 20 -9.87 6.44 4.61
N ASN A 21 -9.61 6.64 5.91
CA ASN A 21 -9.93 5.65 6.95
C ASN A 21 -9.28 4.25 6.71
N VAL A 22 -7.97 4.22 6.41
CA VAL A 22 -7.23 2.97 6.26
C VAL A 22 -7.10 2.29 7.63
N GLN A 23 -7.52 1.04 7.70
CA GLN A 23 -7.51 0.22 8.92
C GLN A 23 -6.87 -1.13 8.64
N ILE A 24 -6.03 -1.59 9.57
CA ILE A 24 -5.38 -2.91 9.52
C ILE A 24 -5.83 -3.69 10.75
N SER A 25 -6.15 -4.97 10.58
CA SER A 25 -6.55 -5.86 11.67
C SER A 25 -6.04 -7.28 11.45
N ASN A 26 -6.20 -8.13 12.47
CA ASN A 26 -5.88 -9.56 12.41
C ASN A 26 -4.44 -9.87 11.96
N VAL A 27 -3.48 -9.05 12.40
CA VAL A 27 -2.06 -9.22 12.07
C VAL A 27 -1.50 -10.44 12.78
N LEU A 28 -1.02 -11.42 12.01
CA LEU A 28 -0.47 -12.68 12.50
C LEU A 28 0.79 -13.03 11.72
N LEU A 29 1.76 -13.62 12.41
CA LEU A 29 2.93 -14.23 11.78
C LEU A 29 2.65 -15.72 11.57
N ILE A 30 2.73 -16.19 10.33
CA ILE A 30 2.44 -17.57 9.94
C ILE A 30 3.52 -18.13 9.03
N ASN A 31 3.47 -19.44 8.75
CA ASN A 31 4.28 -20.12 7.73
C ASN A 31 5.77 -19.78 7.82
N GLN A 32 6.37 -20.00 9.00
CA GLN A 32 7.82 -19.87 9.16
C GLN A 32 8.54 -20.86 8.25
N ASP A 33 9.42 -20.34 7.40
CA ASP A 33 10.36 -21.10 6.61
C ASP A 33 11.76 -20.92 7.20
N VAL A 34 12.19 -21.93 7.95
CA VAL A 34 13.50 -21.97 8.60
C VAL A 34 14.65 -22.18 7.63
N VAL A 35 14.38 -22.73 6.44
CA VAL A 35 15.43 -22.97 5.42
C VAL A 35 15.77 -21.66 4.74
N ASN A 36 14.74 -20.89 4.37
CA ASN A 36 14.90 -19.63 3.67
C ASN A 36 14.87 -18.39 4.58
N ASN A 37 14.79 -18.58 5.90
CA ASN A 37 14.70 -17.53 6.91
C ASN A 37 13.60 -16.49 6.65
N THR A 38 12.39 -16.95 6.32
CA THR A 38 11.24 -16.09 6.05
C THR A 38 10.03 -16.45 6.89
N TYR A 39 9.11 -15.50 7.01
CA TYR A 39 7.77 -15.69 7.52
C TYR A 39 6.79 -15.05 6.55
N GLN A 40 5.52 -15.47 6.63
CA GLN A 40 4.43 -14.72 6.04
C GLN A 40 3.72 -13.88 7.10
N VAL A 41 3.50 -12.61 6.79
CA VAL A 41 2.69 -11.73 7.62
C VAL A 41 1.28 -11.72 7.06
N LYS A 42 0.36 -12.36 7.79
CA LYS A 42 -1.06 -12.41 7.47
C LYS A 42 -1.78 -11.23 8.11
N PHE A 43 -2.66 -10.56 7.36
CA PHE A 43 -3.49 -9.49 7.89
C PHE A 43 -4.74 -9.25 7.04
N ASP A 44 -5.65 -8.46 7.59
CA ASP A 44 -6.78 -7.88 6.89
C ASP A 44 -6.61 -6.36 6.82
N ILE A 45 -7.04 -5.74 5.73
CA ILE A 45 -6.96 -4.30 5.52
C ILE A 45 -8.23 -3.78 4.83
N SER A 46 -8.72 -2.65 5.30
CA SER A 46 -9.88 -1.98 4.73
C SER A 46 -9.63 -0.48 4.62
N TRP A 47 -10.29 0.15 3.66
CA TRP A 47 -10.36 1.61 3.61
C TRP A 47 -11.58 2.06 2.83
N GLU A 48 -11.95 3.31 3.03
CA GLU A 48 -13.12 3.93 2.42
C GLU A 48 -12.76 4.58 1.08
N ASN A 49 -13.78 4.71 0.22
CA ASN A 49 -13.72 5.53 -0.99
C ASN A 49 -12.54 5.19 -1.93
N SER A 50 -12.16 3.91 -1.95
CA SER A 50 -11.24 3.40 -2.94
C SER A 50 -11.84 3.55 -4.34
N TRP A 51 -11.00 3.66 -5.36
CA TRP A 51 -11.41 3.90 -6.74
C TRP A 51 -10.39 3.37 -7.76
N ARG A 52 -10.89 2.95 -8.92
CA ARG A 52 -10.09 2.57 -10.08
C ARG A 52 -10.87 2.87 -11.35
N SER A 53 -10.20 3.49 -12.31
CA SER A 53 -10.73 3.76 -13.64
C SER A 53 -9.75 3.27 -14.69
N SER A 54 -10.25 2.64 -15.74
CA SER A 54 -9.47 2.36 -16.96
C SER A 54 -9.84 3.29 -18.12
N THR A 55 -10.62 4.33 -17.83
CA THR A 55 -10.96 5.41 -18.77
C THR A 55 -10.28 6.70 -18.34
N LEU A 56 -10.05 7.61 -19.28
CA LEU A 56 -9.28 8.85 -19.07
C LEU A 56 -7.84 8.54 -18.64
N GLU A 57 -7.42 8.96 -17.45
CA GLU A 57 -6.05 8.83 -16.94
C GLU A 57 -5.66 7.37 -16.61
N SER A 58 -6.62 6.44 -16.65
CA SER A 58 -6.38 5.01 -16.38
C SER A 58 -5.65 4.77 -15.04
N ASN A 59 -6.15 5.40 -13.98
CA ASN A 59 -5.51 5.47 -12.67
C ASN A 59 -6.37 4.85 -11.56
N TYR A 60 -5.78 4.68 -10.39
CA TYR A 60 -6.40 4.09 -9.21
C TYR A 60 -5.75 4.57 -7.92
N ASP A 61 -6.44 4.37 -6.80
CA ASP A 61 -5.84 4.47 -5.48
C ASP A 61 -5.17 3.16 -5.05
N ALA A 62 -4.15 3.27 -4.19
CA ALA A 62 -3.46 2.14 -3.62
C ALA A 62 -2.94 2.48 -2.22
N VAL A 63 -2.77 1.45 -1.39
CA VAL A 63 -2.04 1.54 -0.13
C VAL A 63 -0.63 1.01 -0.31
N TRP A 64 0.36 1.70 0.28
CA TRP A 64 1.74 1.25 0.36
C TRP A 64 1.96 0.55 1.69
N ILE A 65 2.27 -0.75 1.64
CA ILE A 65 2.42 -1.62 2.80
C ILE A 65 3.89 -1.98 2.96
N PHE A 66 4.45 -1.73 4.15
CA PHE A 66 5.81 -2.14 4.50
C PHE A 66 5.81 -2.77 5.89
N ILE A 67 6.79 -3.65 6.14
CA ILE A 67 6.87 -4.40 7.39
C ILE A 67 8.06 -3.89 8.19
N LYS A 68 7.82 -3.60 9.47
CA LYS A 68 8.89 -3.40 10.46
C LYS A 68 8.84 -4.55 11.45
N TYR A 69 9.99 -5.07 11.83
CA TYR A 69 10.09 -6.14 12.82
C TYR A 69 11.24 -5.88 13.79
N ARG A 70 11.22 -6.60 14.91
CA ARG A 70 12.26 -6.58 15.92
C ARG A 70 12.57 -8.03 16.29
N ALA A 71 13.84 -8.41 16.26
CA ALA A 71 14.26 -9.74 16.67
C ALA A 71 14.25 -9.85 18.21
N VAL A 72 14.14 -11.07 18.73
CA VAL A 72 14.10 -11.30 20.19
C VAL A 72 15.38 -10.81 20.88
N ASP A 73 16.51 -10.99 20.21
CA ASP A 73 17.86 -10.65 20.66
C ASP A 73 18.34 -9.26 20.22
N ASN A 74 17.57 -8.55 19.39
CA ASN A 74 17.92 -7.20 18.92
C ASN A 74 16.82 -6.19 19.27
N PRO A 75 17.12 -5.16 20.08
CA PRO A 75 16.11 -4.20 20.47
C PRO A 75 15.65 -3.24 19.37
N ASN A 76 16.39 -3.16 18.27
CA ASN A 76 16.16 -2.18 17.22
C ASN A 76 15.16 -2.68 16.18
N TRP A 77 14.31 -1.76 15.70
CA TRP A 77 13.43 -2.02 14.58
C TRP A 77 14.22 -2.13 13.28
N SER A 78 13.99 -3.22 12.55
CA SER A 78 14.53 -3.47 11.22
C SER A 78 13.42 -3.46 10.18
N HIS A 79 13.79 -3.16 8.93
CA HIS A 79 12.87 -3.21 7.80
C HIS A 79 12.78 -4.63 7.25
N GLY A 80 11.57 -5.14 7.07
CA GLY A 80 11.32 -6.42 6.42
C GLY A 80 11.34 -6.27 4.91
N ASN A 81 12.21 -7.03 4.25
CA ASN A 81 12.24 -7.10 2.78
C ASN A 81 11.17 -8.06 2.29
N LEU A 82 10.38 -7.63 1.30
CA LEU A 82 9.33 -8.42 0.67
C LEU A 82 9.86 -9.13 -0.57
N ARG A 83 9.38 -10.35 -0.80
CA ARG A 83 9.60 -11.09 -2.04
C ARG A 83 8.60 -10.64 -3.11
N THR A 84 8.98 -10.79 -4.38
CA THR A 84 8.10 -10.52 -5.52
C THR A 84 7.15 -11.67 -5.85
N THR A 85 7.26 -12.78 -5.14
CA THR A 85 6.43 -13.99 -5.30
C THR A 85 6.16 -14.63 -3.93
N GLY A 86 5.20 -15.55 -3.87
CA GLY A 86 4.86 -16.28 -2.65
C GLY A 86 3.90 -15.57 -1.69
N PHE A 87 3.42 -14.38 -2.06
CA PHE A 87 2.33 -13.69 -1.37
C PHE A 87 0.96 -14.24 -1.77
N VAL A 88 -0.04 -14.04 -0.91
CA VAL A 88 -1.45 -14.33 -1.19
C VAL A 88 -2.20 -13.00 -1.33
N ALA A 89 -2.62 -12.69 -2.56
CA ALA A 89 -3.46 -11.53 -2.83
C ALA A 89 -4.93 -11.81 -2.45
N PRO A 90 -5.68 -10.77 -2.04
CA PRO A 90 -7.10 -10.93 -1.72
C PRO A 90 -7.94 -11.05 -3.01
N THR A 91 -9.11 -11.69 -2.96
CA THR A 91 -9.95 -12.00 -4.14
C THR A 91 -10.28 -10.80 -5.04
N ALA A 92 -10.46 -9.61 -4.45
CA ALA A 92 -10.80 -8.37 -5.18
C ALA A 92 -9.67 -7.34 -5.21
N GLY A 93 -8.44 -7.76 -4.90
CA GLY A 93 -7.27 -6.88 -4.89
C GLY A 93 -6.09 -7.44 -5.67
N THR A 94 -5.15 -6.57 -5.95
CA THR A 94 -3.89 -6.89 -6.62
C THR A 94 -2.74 -6.35 -5.78
N ILE A 95 -1.71 -7.17 -5.62
CA ILE A 95 -0.48 -6.82 -4.91
C ILE A 95 0.64 -6.68 -5.93
N SER A 96 1.44 -5.61 -5.81
CA SER A 96 2.68 -5.46 -6.56
C SER A 96 3.82 -5.01 -5.63
N VAL A 97 4.95 -5.69 -5.72
CA VAL A 97 6.15 -5.40 -4.93
C VAL A 97 7.20 -4.79 -5.85
N PRO A 98 7.35 -3.46 -5.90
CA PRO A 98 8.41 -2.84 -6.68
C PRO A 98 9.76 -3.15 -6.03
N LEU A 99 10.74 -3.50 -6.87
CA LEU A 99 12.11 -3.75 -6.44
C LEU A 99 12.94 -2.47 -6.56
N GLU A 100 13.57 -2.07 -5.46
CA GLU A 100 14.62 -1.07 -5.49
C GLU A 100 15.91 -1.71 -6.00
N SER A 101 16.52 -1.06 -6.99
CA SER A 101 17.72 -1.54 -7.70
C SER A 101 17.59 -2.97 -8.25
N GLY A 102 16.36 -3.45 -8.48
CA GLY A 102 16.09 -4.80 -8.98
C GLY A 102 16.32 -5.93 -7.99
N VAL A 103 16.54 -5.63 -6.70
CA VAL A 103 16.92 -6.64 -5.69
C VAL A 103 16.02 -6.63 -4.46
N ILE A 104 15.66 -5.46 -3.94
CA ILE A 104 15.02 -5.36 -2.61
C ILE A 104 13.59 -4.83 -2.73
N GLY A 105 12.61 -5.59 -2.25
CA GLY A 105 11.23 -5.11 -2.11
C GLY A 105 11.03 -4.43 -0.75
N TYR A 106 11.02 -3.10 -0.69
CA TYR A 106 10.80 -2.38 0.57
C TYR A 106 9.33 -2.26 0.96
N GLY A 107 8.41 -2.63 0.09
CA GLY A 107 6.99 -2.63 0.38
C GLY A 107 6.19 -3.10 -0.82
N ALA A 108 4.87 -3.13 -0.64
CA ALA A 108 3.93 -3.60 -1.63
C ALA A 108 2.83 -2.56 -1.83
N PHE A 109 2.45 -2.33 -3.07
CA PHE A 109 1.17 -1.68 -3.37
C PHE A 109 0.06 -2.71 -3.32
N LEU A 110 -1.05 -2.35 -2.68
CA LEU A 110 -2.31 -3.07 -2.76
C LEU A 110 -3.41 -2.13 -3.25
N HIS A 111 -4.13 -2.55 -4.28
CA HIS A 111 -5.27 -1.81 -4.83
C HIS A 111 -6.37 -2.77 -5.29
N ARG A 112 -7.57 -2.26 -5.56
CA ARG A 112 -8.65 -3.04 -6.17
C ARG A 112 -8.28 -3.56 -7.56
N ASN A 113 -8.74 -4.76 -7.90
CA ASN A 113 -8.42 -5.39 -9.18
C ASN A 113 -9.38 -5.02 -10.34
N ALA A 114 -10.52 -4.40 -10.05
CA ALA A 114 -11.53 -4.00 -11.03
C ALA A 114 -11.89 -2.51 -10.92
N ASN A 115 -12.38 -1.94 -12.02
CA ASN A 115 -12.89 -0.56 -12.02
C ASN A 115 -14.08 -0.41 -11.07
N GLY A 116 -14.18 0.73 -10.42
CA GLY A 116 -15.30 1.07 -9.54
C GLY A 116 -14.94 2.15 -8.54
N ILE A 117 -15.89 2.52 -7.70
CA ILE A 117 -15.74 3.44 -6.56
C ILE A 117 -16.46 2.83 -5.36
N GLY A 118 -15.88 2.93 -4.17
CA GLY A 118 -16.51 2.48 -2.92
C GLY A 118 -15.52 1.94 -1.91
N ASN A 119 -16.03 1.47 -0.77
CA ASN A 119 -15.21 0.91 0.29
C ASN A 119 -14.66 -0.45 -0.10
N VAL A 120 -13.47 -0.77 0.37
CA VAL A 120 -12.86 -2.10 0.21
C VAL A 120 -12.57 -2.71 1.57
N ASN A 121 -12.75 -4.03 1.64
CA ASN A 121 -12.36 -4.84 2.79
C ASN A 121 -11.66 -6.10 2.24
N PHE A 122 -10.34 -6.14 2.39
CA PHE A 122 -9.50 -7.23 1.90
C PHE A 122 -9.04 -8.07 3.07
N THR A 123 -9.34 -9.37 2.98
CA THR A 123 -9.05 -10.32 4.05
C THR A 123 -8.04 -11.38 3.60
N ASN A 124 -7.33 -11.97 4.57
CA ASN A 124 -6.40 -13.08 4.38
C ASN A 124 -5.23 -12.77 3.45
N ILE A 125 -4.78 -11.51 3.42
CA ILE A 125 -3.56 -11.11 2.70
C ILE A 125 -2.37 -11.73 3.41
N GLN A 126 -1.39 -12.22 2.65
CA GLN A 126 -0.13 -12.75 3.18
C GLN A 126 1.02 -12.15 2.38
N LEU A 127 1.90 -11.40 3.04
CA LEU A 127 3.12 -10.83 2.46
C LEU A 127 4.37 -11.55 2.99
#